data_AF-A0A0H2YLW9-F1
#
_entry.id   AF-A0A0H2YLW9-F1
#
_cell.length_a   1.000
_cell.length_b   1.000
_cell.length_c   1.000
_cell.angle_alpha   90.00
_cell.angle_beta   90.00
_cell.angle_gamma   90.00
#
_symmetry.space_group_name_H-M   'P 1'
#
loop_
_entity.id
_entity.type
_entity.pdbx_description
1 polymer ?
#
loop_
_entity_poly.entity_id
_entity_poly.type
_entity_poly.pdbx_seq_one_letter_code
_entity_poly.pdbx_strand_id
1 'polypeptide(L)'
;MDSPPLRSFFRRLSVECRCTISPHRFRHTIATEMMKSPDRNLKVVQTLLGHSSIAVTLEYVEGDIDSLRLALEETFERKEVF
;
A
#
# COMPACT_ATOMS: atom_id res chain seq x y z
N MET A 1 0.35 23.37 3.99
CA MET A 1 0.91 23.59 2.63
C MET A 1 -0.02 22.94 1.62
N ASP A 2 -1.09 23.63 1.23
CA ASP A 2 -1.85 23.24 0.05
C ASP A 2 -0.94 23.45 -1.15
N SER A 3 -0.53 22.39 -1.83
CA SER A 3 0.20 22.48 -3.09
C SER A 3 -0.85 22.66 -4.21
N PRO A 4 -0.99 23.86 -4.79
CA PRO A 4 -1.98 24.12 -5.86
C PRO A 4 -1.95 23.10 -7.01
N PRO A 5 -0.77 22.56 -7.42
CA PRO A 5 -0.70 21.52 -8.43
C PRO A 5 -1.42 20.23 -8.05
N LEU A 6 -1.30 19.78 -6.80
CA LEU A 6 -1.85 18.50 -6.35
C LEU A 6 -3.39 18.52 -6.33
N ARG A 7 -3.97 19.61 -5.81
CA ARG A 7 -5.42 19.79 -5.81
C ARG A 7 -5.97 19.83 -7.23
N SER A 8 -5.29 20.54 -8.13
CA SER A 8 -5.71 20.63 -9.53
C SER A 8 -5.57 19.29 -10.28
N PHE A 9 -4.53 18.50 -9.97
CA PHE A 9 -4.34 17.15 -10.48
C PHE A 9 -5.49 16.23 -10.11
N PHE A 10 -5.80 16.09 -8.81
CA PHE A 10 -6.88 15.20 -8.36
C PHE A 10 -8.27 15.64 -8.83
N ARG A 11 -8.49 16.95 -9.01
CA ARG A 11 -9.70 17.46 -9.64
C ARG A 11 -9.84 17.00 -11.10
N ARG A 12 -8.78 17.12 -11.90
CA ARG A 12 -8.79 16.65 -13.31
C ARG A 12 -8.96 15.14 -13.38
N LEU A 13 -8.23 14.40 -12.53
CA LEU A 13 -8.32 12.94 -12.46
C LEU A 13 -9.74 12.47 -12.10
N SER A 14 -10.42 13.17 -11.18
CA SER A 14 -11.81 12.85 -10.82
C SER A 14 -12.78 13.03 -11.99
N VAL A 15 -12.57 14.06 -12.83
CA VAL A 15 -13.41 14.29 -14.02
C VAL A 15 -13.18 13.20 -15.06
N GLU A 16 -11.92 12.87 -15.33
CA GLU A 16 -11.54 11.85 -16.32
C GLU A 16 -12.08 10.46 -15.94
N CYS A 17 -11.91 10.07 -14.67
CA CYS A 17 -12.39 8.78 -14.16
C CYS A 17 -13.89 8.76 -13.83
N ARG A 18 -14.59 9.89 -13.96
CA ARG A 18 -16.02 10.05 -13.62
C ARG A 18 -16.37 9.62 -12.19
N CYS A 19 -15.43 9.77 -11.25
CA CYS A 19 -15.62 9.46 -9.85
C CYS A 19 -14.76 10.38 -8.97
N THR A 20 -15.19 10.64 -7.73
CA THR A 20 -14.44 11.53 -6.82
C THR A 20 -13.17 10.84 -6.31
N ILE A 21 -12.01 11.30 -6.76
CA ILE A 21 -10.69 10.82 -6.35
C ILE A 21 -9.98 11.90 -5.53
N SER A 22 -9.81 11.66 -4.24
CA SER A 22 -9.01 12.52 -3.36
C SER A 22 -7.61 11.93 -3.14
N PRO A 23 -6.60 12.73 -2.76
CA PRO A 23 -5.26 12.22 -2.43
C PRO A 23 -5.29 11.09 -1.40
N HIS A 24 -6.16 11.21 -0.40
CA HIS A 24 -6.29 10.20 0.65
C HIS A 24 -6.93 8.91 0.13
N ARG A 25 -8.03 8.99 -0.65
CA ARG A 25 -8.65 7.79 -1.26
C ARG A 25 -7.70 7.08 -2.22
N PHE A 26 -6.98 7.86 -3.02
CA PHE A 26 -5.98 7.32 -3.94
C PHE A 26 -4.86 6.58 -3.20
N ARG A 27 -4.32 7.16 -2.13
CA ARG A 27 -3.35 6.50 -1.25
C ARG A 27 -3.91 5.18 -0.70
N HIS A 28 -5.15 5.18 -0.19
CA HIS A 28 -5.79 3.97 0.31
C HIS A 28 -5.89 2.87 -0.75
N THR A 29 -6.41 3.21 -1.93
CA THR A 29 -6.56 2.23 -3.03
C THR A 29 -5.22 1.63 -3.43
N ILE A 30 -4.18 2.45 -3.65
CA ILE A 30 -2.85 1.92 -4.00
C ILE A 30 -2.29 1.02 -2.89
N ALA A 31 -2.39 1.45 -1.64
CA ALA A 31 -1.89 0.68 -0.51
C ALA A 31 -2.55 -0.71 -0.43
N THR A 32 -3.89 -0.75 -0.48
CA THR A 32 -4.65 -2.00 -0.45
C THR A 32 -4.32 -2.91 -1.64
N GLU A 33 -4.29 -2.37 -2.87
CA GLU A 33 -4.00 -3.19 -4.06
C GLU A 33 -2.57 -3.75 -4.04
N MET A 34 -1.58 -2.98 -3.61
CA MET A 34 -0.20 -3.47 -3.46
C MET A 34 -0.10 -4.57 -2.40
N MET A 35 -0.88 -4.46 -1.33
CA MET A 35 -0.90 -5.45 -0.25
C MET A 35 -1.69 -6.71 -0.59
N LYS A 36 -2.54 -6.68 -1.63
CA LYS A 36 -3.23 -7.87 -2.17
C LYS A 36 -2.39 -8.71 -3.11
N SER A 37 -1.30 -8.16 -3.66
CA SER A 37 -0.40 -8.88 -4.55
C SER A 37 0.25 -10.08 -3.85
N PRO A 38 0.45 -11.23 -4.50
CA PRO A 38 1.20 -12.36 -3.94
C PRO A 38 2.63 -11.96 -3.54
N ASP A 39 3.25 -11.04 -4.29
CA ASP A 39 4.59 -10.49 -4.01
C ASP A 39 4.55 -9.26 -3.08
N ARG A 40 3.57 -9.16 -2.19
CA ARG A 40 3.38 -8.01 -1.30
C ARG A 40 4.67 -7.71 -0.52
N ASN A 41 5.11 -6.46 -0.57
CA ASN A 41 6.30 -6.01 0.14
C ASN A 41 5.98 -4.77 0.99
N LEU A 42 5.83 -4.99 2.30
CA LEU A 42 5.50 -3.95 3.28
C LEU A 42 6.49 -2.78 3.25
N LYS A 43 7.79 -3.04 3.06
CA LYS A 43 8.82 -1.99 3.03
C LYS A 43 8.69 -1.11 1.79
N VAL A 44 8.37 -1.71 0.64
CA VAL A 44 8.15 -1.00 -0.61
C VAL A 44 6.91 -0.12 -0.50
N VAL A 45 5.80 -0.65 0.00
CA VAL A 45 4.56 0.12 0.21
C VAL A 45 4.79 1.27 1.21
N GLN A 46 5.45 1.00 2.33
CA GLN A 46 5.79 2.02 3.34
C GLN A 46 6.60 3.18 2.71
N THR A 47 7.63 2.84 1.93
CA THR A 47 8.51 3.82 1.29
C THR A 47 7.77 4.62 0.24
N LEU A 48 6.98 3.94 -0.61
CA LEU A 48 6.21 4.56 -1.68
C LEU A 48 5.17 5.56 -1.15
N LEU A 49 4.51 5.23 -0.05
CA LEU A 49 3.45 6.06 0.53
C LEU A 49 3.98 7.13 1.50
N GLY A 50 5.25 7.03 1.90
CA GLY A 50 5.92 7.94 2.80
C GLY A 50 5.50 7.78 4.26
N HIS A 51 5.16 6.56 4.68
CA HIS A 51 4.72 6.30 6.05
C HIS A 51 5.92 6.29 7.01
N SER A 52 5.87 7.14 8.03
CA SER A 52 6.90 7.26 9.07
C SER A 52 7.02 6.01 9.94
N SER A 53 5.97 5.18 10.00
CA SER A 53 5.93 3.93 10.75
C SER A 53 5.37 2.79 9.90
N ILE A 54 5.91 1.59 10.10
CA ILE A 54 5.40 0.38 9.47
C ILE A 54 4.01 0.01 10.01
N ALA A 55 3.66 0.43 11.24
CA ALA A 55 2.35 0.20 11.84
C ALA A 55 1.20 0.79 10.98
N VAL A 56 1.40 1.99 10.42
CA VAL A 56 0.42 2.64 9.52
C VAL A 56 0.27 1.85 8.21
N THR A 57 1.32 1.15 7.78
CA THR A 57 1.28 0.34 6.56
C THR A 57 0.59 -1.01 6.80
N LEU A 58 0.66 -1.54 8.03
CA LEU A 58 -0.03 -2.77 8.42
C LEU A 58 -1.55 -2.64 8.39
N GLU A 59 -2.11 -1.42 8.49
CA GLU A 59 -3.55 -1.18 8.33
C GLU A 59 -4.12 -1.64 6.97
N TYR A 60 -3.25 -1.78 5.95
CA TYR A 60 -3.61 -2.21 4.61
C TYR A 60 -3.44 -3.71 4.36
N VAL A 61 -2.93 -4.45 5.35
CA VAL A 61 -2.94 -5.91 5.32
C VAL A 61 -4.38 -6.32 5.62
N GLU A 62 -5.20 -6.47 4.58
CA GLU A 62 -6.51 -7.12 4.70
C GLU A 62 -6.28 -8.57 5.11
N GLY A 63 -6.39 -8.85 6.42
CA GLY A 63 -6.90 -10.09 7.03
C GLY A 63 -6.35 -11.44 6.59
N ASP A 64 -5.37 -11.51 5.70
CA ASP A 64 -4.80 -12.76 5.20
C ASP A 64 -3.58 -13.11 6.06
N ILE A 65 -3.87 -13.32 7.35
CA ILE A 65 -2.92 -13.83 8.33
C ILE A 65 -2.29 -15.13 7.82
N ASP A 66 -3.04 -15.93 7.06
CA ASP A 66 -2.55 -17.15 6.46
C ASP A 66 -1.47 -16.89 5.40
N SER A 67 -1.65 -15.92 4.51
CA SER A 67 -0.58 -15.51 3.60
C SER A 67 0.62 -14.88 4.32
N LEU A 68 0.39 -14.11 5.39
CA LEU A 68 1.49 -13.60 6.20
C LEU A 68 2.27 -14.75 6.85
N ARG A 69 1.56 -15.74 7.41
CA ARG A 69 2.14 -16.93 8.01
C ARG A 69 2.95 -17.73 6.99
N LEU A 70 2.38 -17.99 5.80
CA LEU A 70 3.05 -18.70 4.71
C LEU A 70 4.32 -17.99 4.24
N ALA A 71 4.25 -16.67 4.04
CA ALA A 71 5.43 -15.87 3.67
C ALA A 71 6.50 -15.91 4.77
N LEU A 72 6.10 -15.86 6.04
CA LEU A 72 7.00 -15.98 7.17
C LEU A 72 7.69 -17.35 7.18
N GLU A 73 6.91 -18.43 7.10
CA GLU A 73 7.39 -19.82 7.05
C GLU A 73 8.38 -20.02 5.90
N GLU A 74 8.07 -19.57 4.69
CA GLU A 74 8.97 -19.68 3.53
C GLU A 74 10.29 -18.91 3.74
N THR A 75 10.25 -17.75 4.41
CA THR A 75 11.48 -17.01 4.74
C THR A 75 12.32 -17.66 5.84
N PHE A 76 11.69 -18.36 6.79
CA PHE A 76 12.41 -19.07 7.86
C PHE A 76 12.96 -20.42 7.40
N GLU A 77 12.23 -21.19 6.58
CA GLU A 77 12.73 -22.43 6.00
C GLU A 77 13.96 -22.20 5.11
N ARG A 78 14.03 -21.09 4.38
CA ARG A 78 15.23 -20.71 3.60
C ARG A 78 16.47 -20.42 4.45
N LYS A 79 16.31 -20.12 5.75
CA LYS A 79 17.44 -19.83 6.66
C LYS A 79 17.98 -21.07 7.38
N GLU A 80 17.18 -22.12 7.52
CA GLU A 80 17.59 -23.39 8.17
C GLU A 80 18.39 -24.31 7.24
N VAL A 81 18.56 -23.94 5.96
CA VAL A 81 19.31 -24.71 4.95
C VAL A 81 20.75 -24.20 4.76
N PHE A 82 21.26 -23.36 5.67
CA PHE A 82 22.66 -22.90 5.70
C PHE A 82 23.34 -23.17 7.04
#